data_AF-A0A9D7D365-F1
#
_entry.id   AF-A0A9D7D365-F1
#
_cell.length_a   1.000
_cell.length_b   1.000
_cell.length_c   1.000
_cell.angle_alpha   90.00
_cell.angle_beta   90.00
_cell.angle_gamma   90.00
#
_symmetry.space_group_name_H-M   'P 1'
#
loop_
_entity.id
_entity.type
_entity.pdbx_description
1 polymer ?
#
loop_
_entity_poly.entity_id
_entity_poly.type
_entity_poly.pdbx_seq_one_letter_code
_entity_poly.pdbx_strand_id
1 'polypeptide(L)'
;MKTIMVQYKTTETHANANEALVRAVFAELAASGPPGIRYASYRLADGLTFLHIASIDTPDENPLSALGSFKSFQKELRARCAEPPVITEVAAIGTYAPQP
;
A
#
# COMPACT_ATOMS: atom_id res chain seq x y z
N MET A 1 -9.50 -0.23 15.01
CA MET A 1 -8.47 -0.75 14.09
C MET A 1 -9.13 -1.49 12.94
N LYS A 2 -8.82 -1.11 11.70
CA LYS A 2 -9.27 -1.77 10.47
C LYS A 2 -8.06 -2.20 9.66
N THR A 3 -8.04 -3.44 9.17
CA THR A 3 -6.99 -3.89 8.25
C THR A 3 -7.57 -4.14 6.88
N ILE A 4 -6.95 -3.51 5.88
CA ILE A 4 -7.31 -3.65 4.47
C ILE A 4 -6.14 -4.30 3.74
N MET A 5 -6.47 -5.31 2.95
CA MET A 5 -5.62 -5.87 1.91
C MET A 5 -6.04 -5.28 0.55
N VAL A 6 -5.08 -4.81 -0.24
CA VAL A 6 -5.31 -4.42 -1.63
C VAL A 6 -4.38 -5.22 -2.53
N GLN A 7 -4.95 -5.90 -3.51
CA GLN A 7 -4.19 -6.63 -4.53
C GLN A 7 -4.53 -6.09 -5.92
N TYR A 8 -3.51 -5.92 -6.76
CA TYR A 8 -3.69 -5.59 -8.18
C TYR A 8 -2.51 -6.09 -8.99
N LYS A 9 -2.69 -6.16 -10.31
CA LYS A 9 -1.63 -6.52 -11.24
C LYS A 9 -1.39 -5.40 -12.23
N THR A 10 -0.14 -4.96 -12.34
CA THR A 10 0.26 -3.98 -13.36
C THR A 10 0.48 -4.65 -14.70
N THR A 11 0.40 -3.87 -15.76
CA THR A 11 1.01 -4.25 -17.05
C THR A 11 2.53 -4.34 -16.92
N GLU A 12 3.17 -5.11 -17.80
CA GLU A 12 4.64 -5.30 -17.79
C GLU A 12 5.41 -3.99 -17.88
N THR A 13 4.95 -3.07 -18.72
CA THR A 13 5.58 -1.78 -18.96
C THR A 13 5.54 -0.85 -17.74
N HIS A 14 4.58 -1.04 -16.84
CA HIS A 14 4.35 -0.15 -15.71
C HIS A 14 4.83 -0.70 -14.37
N ALA A 15 5.26 -1.96 -14.28
CA ALA A 15 5.60 -2.59 -13.01
C ALA A 15 6.71 -1.85 -12.23
N ASN A 16 7.81 -1.51 -12.91
CA ASN A 16 8.93 -0.81 -12.28
C ASN A 16 8.58 0.63 -11.90
N ALA A 17 7.84 1.35 -12.76
CA ALA A 17 7.37 2.70 -12.46
C ALA A 17 6.39 2.69 -11.26
N ASN A 18 5.53 1.69 -11.17
CA ASN A 18 4.62 1.51 -10.06
C ASN A 18 5.39 1.25 -8.75
N GLU A 19 6.43 0.41 -8.77
CA GLU A 19 7.27 0.19 -7.59
C GLU A 19 7.96 1.49 -7.12
N ALA A 20 8.46 2.32 -8.05
CA ALA A 20 9.06 3.61 -7.70
C ALA A 20 8.06 4.55 -7.00
N LEU A 21 6.82 4.60 -7.46
CA LEU A 21 5.75 5.37 -6.81
C LEU A 21 5.45 4.84 -5.40
N VAL A 22 5.37 3.52 -5.23
CA VAL A 22 5.17 2.91 -3.91
C VAL A 22 6.34 3.24 -2.98
N ARG A 23 7.59 3.14 -3.45
CA ARG A 23 8.78 3.51 -2.65
C ARG A 23 8.78 4.98 -2.22
N ALA A 24 8.29 5.89 -3.07
CA ALA A 24 8.14 7.29 -2.70
C ALA A 24 7.14 7.48 -1.53
N VAL A 25 6.06 6.68 -1.48
CA VAL A 25 5.14 6.66 -0.33
C VAL A 25 5.85 6.26 0.95
N PHE A 26 6.65 5.19 0.92
CA PHE A 26 7.41 4.76 2.09
C PHE A 26 8.48 5.77 2.51
N ALA A 27 9.11 6.48 1.56
CA ALA A 27 10.05 7.54 1.88
C ALA A 27 9.37 8.72 2.60
N GLU A 28 8.19 9.14 2.14
CA GLU A 28 7.42 10.20 2.80
C GLU A 28 6.91 9.75 4.18
N LEU A 29 6.45 8.49 4.32
CA LEU A 29 6.08 7.89 5.60
C LEU A 29 7.25 7.87 6.59
N ALA A 30 8.44 7.47 6.13
CA ALA A 30 9.63 7.44 6.97
C ALA A 30 10.05 8.85 7.43
N ALA A 31 9.89 9.85 6.57
CA ALA A 31 10.20 11.25 6.89
C ALA A 31 9.18 11.89 7.85
N SER A 32 7.89 11.59 7.68
CA SER A 32 6.80 12.21 8.46
C SER A 32 6.41 11.43 9.72
N GLY A 33 6.67 10.12 9.76
CA GLY A 33 6.43 9.25 10.90
C GLY A 33 5.02 9.33 11.49
N PRO A 34 3.93 9.34 10.70
CA PRO A 34 2.59 9.49 11.25
C PRO A 34 2.25 8.27 12.13
N PRO A 35 1.67 8.48 13.33
CA PRO A 35 1.22 7.38 14.17
C PRO A 35 -0.04 6.73 13.60
N GLY A 36 -0.46 5.62 14.21
CA GLY A 36 -1.78 5.02 13.94
C GLY A 36 -1.87 4.17 12.67
N ILE A 37 -0.73 3.85 12.04
CA ILE A 37 -0.67 2.98 10.86
C ILE A 37 0.44 1.93 10.96
N ARG A 38 0.12 0.71 10.51
CA ARG A 38 1.08 -0.33 10.16
C ARG A 38 0.84 -0.67 8.70
N TYR A 39 1.84 -0.44 7.86
CA TYR A 39 1.70 -0.54 6.41
C TYR A 39 2.84 -1.33 5.79
N ALA A 40 2.48 -2.30 4.95
CA ALA A 40 3.42 -3.10 4.20
C ALA A 40 2.94 -3.24 2.75
N SER A 41 3.89 -3.21 1.82
CA SER A 41 3.65 -3.44 0.41
C SER A 41 4.63 -4.47 -0.13
N TYR A 42 4.14 -5.37 -0.95
CA TYR A 42 4.88 -6.48 -1.54
C TYR A 42 4.71 -6.46 -3.04
N ARG A 43 5.79 -6.79 -3.75
CA ARG A 43 5.76 -7.22 -5.15
C ARG A 43 5.85 -8.74 -5.13
N LEU A 44 4.87 -9.42 -5.72
CA LEU A 44 4.84 -10.88 -5.74
C LEU A 44 5.88 -11.44 -6.73
N ALA A 45 6.10 -12.75 -6.66
CA ALA A 45 7.13 -13.43 -7.43
C ALA A 45 6.95 -13.34 -8.95
N ASP A 46 5.73 -13.08 -9.43
CA ASP A 46 5.47 -12.84 -10.86
C ASP A 46 6.01 -11.49 -11.36
N GLY A 47 6.48 -10.63 -10.46
CA GLY A 47 7.03 -9.32 -10.78
C GLY A 47 5.98 -8.30 -11.24
N LEU A 48 4.70 -8.63 -11.28
CA LEU A 48 3.63 -7.76 -11.81
C LEU A 48 2.53 -7.51 -10.79
N THR A 49 2.34 -8.43 -9.85
CA THR A 49 1.31 -8.34 -8.84
C THR A 49 1.83 -7.63 -7.61
N PHE A 50 1.05 -6.66 -7.12
CA PHE A 50 1.34 -5.89 -5.93
C PHE A 50 0.27 -6.19 -4.87
N LEU A 51 0.73 -6.39 -3.64
CA LEU A 51 -0.09 -6.63 -2.46
C LEU A 51 0.22 -5.56 -1.42
N HIS A 52 -0.80 -4.88 -0.92
CA HIS A 52 -0.70 -3.86 0.11
C HIS A 52 -1.52 -4.30 1.31
N ILE A 53 -0.96 -4.18 2.51
CA ILE A 53 -1.66 -4.46 3.76
C ILE A 53 -1.51 -3.22 4.64
N ALA A 54 -2.62 -2.56 4.94
CA ALA A 54 -2.68 -1.39 5.80
C ALA A 54 -3.59 -1.67 6.99
N SER A 55 -3.02 -1.67 8.20
CA SER A 55 -3.75 -1.66 9.46
C SER A 55 -3.77 -0.23 10.00
N ILE A 56 -4.96 0.35 10.13
CA ILE A 56 -5.18 1.73 10.56
C ILE A 56 -5.94 1.68 11.89
N ASP A 57 -5.44 2.38 12.91
CA ASP A 57 -6.04 2.34 14.25
C ASP A 57 -7.41 3.02 14.26
N THR A 58 -7.53 4.21 13.65
CA THR A 58 -8.76 4.99 13.47
C THR A 58 -9.20 4.98 11.99
N PRO A 59 -10.24 4.22 11.60
CA PRO A 59 -10.60 4.02 10.18
C PRO A 59 -10.90 5.30 9.40
N ASP A 60 -11.48 6.30 10.07
CA ASP A 60 -11.85 7.58 9.46
C ASP A 60 -10.64 8.53 9.28
N GLU A 61 -9.50 8.19 9.88
CA GLU A 61 -8.27 8.99 9.85
C GLU A 61 -7.13 8.19 9.22
N ASN A 62 -7.27 7.79 7.94
CA ASN A 62 -6.20 7.10 7.22
C ASN A 62 -5.01 8.06 6.95
N PRO A 63 -3.84 7.88 7.60
CA PRO A 63 -2.71 8.80 7.43
C PRO A 63 -2.15 8.79 6.01
N LEU A 64 -2.32 7.70 5.25
CA LEU A 64 -1.87 7.62 3.85
C LEU A 64 -2.57 8.66 2.97
N SER A 65 -3.84 8.98 3.27
CA SER A 65 -4.64 9.90 2.44
C SER A 65 -4.13 11.35 2.47
N ALA A 66 -3.35 11.72 3.50
CA ALA A 66 -2.73 13.03 3.61
C ALA A 66 -1.47 13.17 2.75
N LEU A 67 -0.79 12.06 2.44
CA LEU A 67 0.52 12.06 1.78
C LEU A 67 0.44 12.46 0.31
N GLY A 68 1.35 13.34 -0.11
CA GLY A 68 1.44 13.78 -1.51
C GLY A 68 1.81 12.65 -2.45
N SER A 69 2.79 11.84 -2.05
CA SER A 69 3.22 10.62 -2.77
C SER A 69 2.09 9.61 -2.94
N PHE A 70 1.23 9.45 -1.92
CA PHE A 70 0.11 8.49 -1.99
C PHE A 70 -0.95 8.95 -2.98
N LYS A 71 -1.27 10.25 -3.02
CA LYS A 71 -2.15 10.84 -4.04
C LYS A 71 -1.58 10.64 -5.44
N SER A 72 -0.28 10.86 -5.63
CA SER A 72 0.41 10.62 -6.90
C SER A 72 0.36 9.15 -7.33
N PHE A 73 0.57 8.23 -6.38
CA PHE A 73 0.45 6.79 -6.60
C PHE A 73 -0.96 6.41 -7.07
N GLN A 74 -2.00 6.96 -6.45
CA GLN A 74 -3.41 6.64 -6.75
C GLN A 74 -3.90 7.19 -8.09
N LYS A 75 -3.47 8.39 -8.50
CA LYS A 75 -4.02 9.17 -9.62
C LYS A 75 -4.20 8.36 -10.91
N GLU A 76 -3.28 7.46 -11.21
CA GLU A 76 -3.28 6.69 -12.45
C GLU A 76 -3.18 5.17 -12.20
N LEU A 77 -3.50 4.71 -11.00
CA LEU A 77 -3.33 3.31 -10.63
C LEU A 77 -4.12 2.39 -11.57
N ARG A 78 -5.40 2.69 -11.84
CA ARG A 78 -6.24 1.87 -12.75
C ARG A 78 -5.70 1.82 -14.17
N ALA A 79 -5.10 2.90 -14.67
CA ALA A 79 -4.56 2.95 -16.03
C ALA A 79 -3.29 2.08 -16.19
N ARG A 80 -2.53 1.89 -15.10
CA ARG A 80 -1.34 1.03 -15.08
C ARG A 80 -1.67 -0.47 -14.93
N CYS A 81 -2.89 -0.79 -14.49
CA CYS A 81 -3.30 -2.14 -14.12
C CYS A 81 -3.74 -2.98 -15.33
N ALA A 82 -3.21 -4.20 -15.41
CA ALA A 82 -3.79 -5.28 -16.20
C ALA A 82 -5.01 -5.90 -15.48
N GLU A 83 -4.93 -5.99 -14.15
CA GLU A 83 -6.05 -6.41 -13.29
C GLU A 83 -6.29 -5.32 -12.23
N PRO A 84 -7.53 -4.80 -12.11
CA PRO A 84 -7.82 -3.66 -11.26
C PRO A 84 -7.63 -3.99 -9.76
N PRO A 85 -7.44 -2.97 -8.91
CA PRO A 85 -7.37 -3.18 -7.47
C PRO A 85 -8.61 -3.84 -6.88
N VAL A 86 -8.38 -4.95 -6.19
CA VAL A 86 -9.34 -5.62 -5.31
C VAL A 86 -9.02 -5.23 -3.88
N ILE A 87 -10.02 -4.68 -3.19
CA ILE A 87 -9.92 -4.24 -1.79
C ILE A 87 -10.66 -5.27 -0.94
N THR A 88 -10.00 -5.79 0.08
CA THR A 88 -10.56 -6.81 0.98
C THR A 88 -10.29 -6.40 2.42
N GLU A 89 -11.34 -6.37 3.24
CA GLU A 89 -11.18 -6.25 4.68
C GLU A 89 -10.72 -7.58 5.27
N VAL A 90 -9.70 -7.53 6.13
CA VAL A 90 -9.12 -8.72 6.74
C VAL A 90 -9.03 -8.53 8.26
N ALA A 91 -9.27 -9.61 9.01
CA ALA A 91 -9.08 -9.64 10.45
C ALA A 91 -7.77 -10.38 10.77
N ALA A 92 -6.88 -9.74 11.52
CA ALA A 92 -5.68 -10.42 11.99
C ALA A 92 -6.07 -11.42 13.10
N ILE A 93 -5.69 -12.68 12.93
CA ILE A 93 -5.79 -13.69 13.99
C ILE A 93 -4.68 -13.46 15.03
N GLY A 94 -3.54 -12.97 14.57
CA GLY A 94 -2.44 -12.50 15.41
C GLY A 94 -1.44 -11.71 14.58
N THR A 95 -0.72 -10.79 15.23
CA THR A 95 0.41 -10.09 14.65
C THR A 95 1.60 -10.24 15.59
N TYR A 96 2.76 -10.56 15.03
CA TYR A 96 4.01 -10.65 15.78
C TYR A 96 4.99 -9.62 15.22
N ALA A 97 5.38 -8.67 16.05
CA ALA A 97 6.43 -7.72 15.76
C ALA A 97 7.45 -7.82 16.89
N PRO A 98 8.64 -8.41 16.66
CA PRO A 98 9.69 -8.36 17.67
C PRO A 98 10.06 -6.90 17.92
N GLN A 99 10.23 -6.50 19.18
CA GLN A 99 10.82 -5.20 19.47
C GLN A 99 12.28 -5.20 19.01
N PRO A 100 12.76 -4.10 18.38
CA PRO A 100 14.17 -3.96 18.04
C PRO A 100 15.06 -3.95 19.28
#